data_AF-A0A3B8WHS5-F1
#
_entry.id   AF-A0A3B8WHS5-F1
#
_cell.length_a   1.000
_cell.length_b   1.000
_cell.length_c   1.000
_cell.angle_alpha   90.00
_cell.angle_beta   90.00
_cell.angle_gamma   90.00
#
_symmetry.space_group_name_H-M   'P 1'
#
loop_
_entity.id
_entity.type
_entity.pdbx_description
1 polymer ?
#
loop_
_entity_poly.entity_id
_entity_poly.type
_entity_poly.pdbx_seq_one_letter_code
_entity_poly.pdbx_strand_id
1 'polypeptide(L)'
;AGGSSGGSAGNPGSSFSVFADEGLNALVVRGDPSLMQEAEQIVAQLDVRRAQVMIEAAIVEISDELGDQLGVQLAAGDESAGSFPVLGTNLTSGQGMVGLNSVIGALVGDTIPQLAGGLTVGAGQRDEDGVTWGLLIQALSSSSAANLLSTPSIITLDNQESEIIVGQNVPFRTGQSTVTGDGTTNPFTTIERRDVGLSLKVTPTISADGLVRLVVEQTTEDISTTSVDGASDLI
;
A
#
# COMPACT_ATOMS: atom_id res chain seq x y z
N ALA A 1 -14.45 66.83 12.88
CA ALA A 1 -14.19 65.70 11.96
C ALA A 1 -14.97 64.51 12.52
N GLY A 2 -16.07 64.03 11.94
CA GLY A 2 -16.39 63.87 10.54
C GLY A 2 -15.96 62.47 10.09
N GLY A 3 -16.86 61.48 10.20
CA GLY A 3 -16.59 60.09 9.86
C GLY A 3 -17.87 59.25 9.87
N SER A 4 -18.65 59.38 8.81
CA SER A 4 -19.82 58.55 8.50
C SER A 4 -19.42 57.13 8.13
N SER A 5 -20.04 56.13 8.75
CA SER A 5 -20.14 54.78 8.18
C SER A 5 -21.61 54.43 8.03
N GLY A 6 -22.00 54.11 6.80
CA GLY A 6 -23.38 54.00 6.34
C GLY A 6 -24.11 52.86 7.02
N GLY A 7 -25.16 53.21 7.76
CA GLY A 7 -26.22 52.27 8.08
C GLY A 7 -26.96 51.93 6.79
N SER A 8 -26.78 50.69 6.32
CA SER A 8 -27.64 50.15 5.28
C SER A 8 -29.04 49.99 5.87
N ALA A 9 -29.94 50.88 5.46
CA ALA A 9 -31.35 50.83 5.81
C ALA A 9 -31.98 49.62 5.11
N GLY A 10 -32.00 48.49 5.81
CA GLY A 10 -32.82 47.34 5.45
C GLY A 10 -34.29 47.72 5.57
N ASN A 11 -35.05 47.47 4.51
CA ASN A 11 -36.48 47.69 4.42
C ASN A 11 -37.23 47.01 5.61
N PRO A 12 -37.95 47.73 6.49
CA PRO A 12 -38.55 47.17 7.70
C PRO A 12 -39.89 46.43 7.47
N GLY A 13 -40.02 45.69 6.37
CA GLY A 13 -41.25 45.00 6.00
C GLY A 13 -41.01 43.63 5.38
N SER A 14 -40.59 42.68 6.22
CA SER A 14 -40.77 41.21 6.12
C SER A 14 -39.67 40.53 6.93
N SER A 15 -39.78 40.52 8.27
CA SER A 15 -38.85 39.77 9.11
C SER A 15 -39.17 38.27 9.03
N PHE A 16 -38.67 37.60 7.98
CA PHE A 16 -38.67 36.14 7.86
C PHE A 16 -37.46 35.59 8.64
N SER A 17 -37.72 34.70 9.59
CA SER A 17 -36.70 34.05 10.41
C SER A 17 -37.01 32.57 10.55
N VAL A 18 -35.96 31.75 10.49
CA VAL A 18 -36.04 30.29 10.53
C VAL A 18 -35.09 29.81 11.60
N PHE A 19 -35.60 29.02 12.54
CA PHE A 19 -34.82 28.41 13.62
C PHE A 19 -34.96 26.88 13.53
N ALA A 20 -33.84 26.17 13.51
CA ALA A 20 -33.83 24.72 13.56
C ALA A 20 -33.64 24.23 15.00
N ASP A 21 -34.47 23.29 15.43
CA ASP A 21 -34.29 22.51 16.66
C ASP A 21 -33.82 21.11 16.28
N GLU A 22 -32.53 20.84 16.51
CA GLU A 22 -31.89 19.57 16.18
C GLU A 22 -32.34 18.43 17.11
N GLY A 23 -32.77 18.73 18.34
CA GLY A 23 -33.22 17.72 19.30
C GLY A 23 -34.58 17.12 18.95
N LEU A 24 -35.45 17.94 18.36
CA LEU A 24 -36.77 17.53 17.91
C LEU A 24 -36.87 17.29 16.39
N ASN A 25 -35.77 17.48 15.64
CA ASN A 25 -35.78 17.53 14.17
C ASN A 25 -36.92 18.42 13.63
N ALA A 26 -37.09 19.60 14.23
CA ALA A 26 -38.19 20.50 13.96
C ALA A 26 -37.69 21.86 13.47
N LEU A 27 -38.47 22.48 12.57
CA LEU A 27 -38.19 23.81 12.05
C LEU A 27 -39.25 24.80 12.56
N VAL A 28 -38.82 25.86 13.22
CA VAL A 28 -39.69 26.96 13.66
C VAL A 28 -39.51 28.14 12.70
N VAL A 29 -40.55 28.43 11.92
CA VAL A 29 -40.55 29.52 10.94
C VAL A 29 -41.43 30.66 11.45
N ARG A 30 -40.92 31.90 11.38
CA ARG A 30 -41.66 33.12 11.73
C ARG A 30 -41.53 34.12 10.59
N GLY A 31 -42.65 34.56 10.04
CA GLY A 31 -42.70 35.58 8.99
C GLY A 31 -44.13 35.94 8.62
N ASP A 32 -44.30 36.65 7.52
CA ASP A 32 -45.62 36.99 6.98
C ASP A 32 -46.37 35.73 6.47
N PRO A 33 -47.71 35.68 6.55
CA PRO A 33 -48.49 34.51 6.16
C PRO A 33 -48.23 34.00 4.74
N SER A 34 -47.93 34.90 3.80
CA SER A 34 -47.60 34.55 2.41
C SER A 34 -46.27 33.78 2.31
N LEU A 35 -45.25 34.19 3.06
CA LEU A 35 -43.93 33.52 3.07
C LEU A 35 -43.98 32.18 3.80
N MET A 36 -44.85 32.04 4.81
CA MET A 36 -45.06 30.75 5.48
C MET A 36 -45.67 29.71 4.53
N GLN A 37 -46.63 30.10 3.69
CA GLN A 37 -47.21 29.19 2.68
C GLN A 37 -46.18 28.76 1.63
N GLU A 38 -45.29 29.66 1.22
CA GLU A 38 -44.19 29.33 0.31
C GLU A 38 -43.19 28.37 0.96
N ALA A 39 -42.80 28.63 2.21
CA ALA A 39 -41.91 27.75 2.97
C ALA A 39 -42.51 26.35 3.16
N GLU A 40 -43.81 26.24 3.45
CA GLU A 40 -44.51 24.96 3.58
C GLU A 40 -44.47 24.15 2.28
N GLN A 41 -44.67 24.81 1.13
CA GLN A 41 -44.57 24.14 -0.18
C GLN A 41 -43.15 23.66 -0.50
N ILE A 42 -42.13 24.43 -0.14
CA ILE A 42 -40.72 24.05 -0.32
C ILE A 42 -40.38 22.86 0.58
N VAL A 43 -40.75 22.91 1.86
CA VAL A 43 -40.52 21.82 2.81
C VAL A 43 -41.21 20.54 2.35
N ALA A 44 -42.46 20.61 1.88
CA ALA A 44 -43.18 19.45 1.37
C ALA A 44 -42.54 18.83 0.12
N GLN A 45 -41.83 19.60 -0.70
CA GLN A 45 -41.09 19.10 -1.86
C GLN A 45 -39.71 18.52 -1.50
N LEU A 46 -39.09 19.01 -0.42
CA LEU A 46 -37.78 18.54 0.05
C LEU A 46 -37.89 17.32 0.98
N ASP A 47 -38.98 17.17 1.74
CA ASP A 47 -39.21 16.06 2.67
C ASP A 47 -39.68 14.79 1.93
N VAL A 48 -38.80 14.26 1.09
CA VAL A 48 -38.99 13.00 0.37
C VAL A 48 -38.02 11.94 0.88
N ARG A 49 -38.43 10.67 0.80
CA ARG A 49 -37.54 9.56 1.16
C ARG A 49 -36.40 9.45 0.16
N ARG A 50 -35.16 9.52 0.65
CA ARG A 50 -33.96 9.24 -0.14
C ARG A 50 -33.89 7.76 -0.51
N ALA A 51 -33.49 7.47 -1.73
CA ALA A 51 -33.22 6.10 -2.16
C ALA A 51 -31.86 5.61 -1.64
N GLN A 52 -31.73 4.29 -1.52
CA GLN A 52 -30.49 3.61 -1.17
C GLN A 52 -29.89 2.96 -2.43
N VAL A 53 -28.56 2.98 -2.52
CA VAL A 53 -27.81 2.37 -3.62
C VAL A 53 -26.83 1.36 -3.01
N MET A 54 -26.84 0.14 -3.56
CA MET A 54 -25.80 -0.85 -3.28
C MET A 54 -24.76 -0.76 -4.39
N ILE A 55 -23.51 -0.55 -4.01
CA ILE A 55 -22.38 -0.43 -4.91
C ILE A 55 -21.50 -1.66 -4.70
N GLU A 56 -21.23 -2.38 -5.77
CA GLU A 56 -20.29 -3.51 -5.80
C GLU A 56 -19.18 -3.16 -6.78
N ALA A 57 -17.92 -3.22 -6.35
CA ALA A 57 -16.79 -3.14 -7.25
C ALA A 57 -16.23 -4.55 -7.48
N ALA A 58 -15.60 -4.78 -8.62
CA ALA A 58 -14.86 -6.00 -8.90
C ALA A 58 -13.46 -5.63 -9.37
N ILE A 59 -12.44 -6.02 -8.61
CA ILE A 59 -11.03 -5.77 -8.88
C ILE A 59 -10.39 -7.10 -9.19
N VAL A 60 -9.76 -7.20 -10.36
CA VAL A 60 -9.08 -8.40 -10.83
C VAL A 60 -7.63 -8.04 -11.11
N GLU A 61 -6.72 -8.71 -10.42
CA GLU A 61 -5.28 -8.60 -10.65
C GLU A 61 -4.72 -9.98 -11.00
N ILE A 62 -3.97 -10.02 -12.10
CA ILE A 62 -3.31 -11.22 -12.59
C ILE A 62 -1.85 -10.84 -12.80
N SER A 63 -0.96 -11.47 -12.04
CA SER A 63 0.48 -11.36 -12.23
C SER A 63 1.06 -12.72 -12.60
N ASP A 64 1.99 -12.69 -13.54
CA ASP A 64 2.77 -13.85 -13.95
C ASP A 64 4.20 -13.39 -14.13
N GLU A 65 5.09 -13.94 -13.34
CA GLU A 65 6.52 -13.66 -13.32
C GLU A 65 7.26 -14.94 -13.70
N LEU A 66 7.96 -14.89 -14.82
CA LEU A 66 8.84 -15.95 -15.28
C LEU A 66 10.28 -15.46 -15.26
N GLY A 67 11.16 -16.23 -14.64
CA GLY A 67 12.59 -15.97 -14.56
C GLY A 67 13.39 -17.20 -14.94
N ASP A 68 14.09 -17.12 -16.07
CA ASP A 68 15.05 -18.16 -16.48
C ASP A 68 16.47 -17.62 -16.36
N GLN A 69 17.32 -18.37 -15.67
CA GLN A 69 18.72 -18.03 -15.44
C GLN A 69 19.60 -19.23 -15.77
N LEU A 70 20.61 -19.02 -16.61
CA LEU A 70 21.65 -19.99 -16.90
C LEU A 70 23.01 -19.35 -16.62
N GLY A 71 23.74 -19.91 -15.67
CA GLY A 71 25.08 -19.49 -15.28
C GLY A 71 26.11 -20.56 -15.61
N VAL A 72 27.22 -20.15 -16.18
CA VAL A 72 28.43 -20.97 -16.32
C VAL A 72 29.56 -20.24 -15.62
N GLN A 73 30.18 -20.92 -14.66
CA GLN A 73 31.26 -20.38 -13.88
C GLN A 73 32.49 -21.29 -13.98
N LEU A 74 33.66 -20.69 -14.17
CA LEU A 74 34.93 -21.39 -14.30
C LEU A 74 35.89 -20.93 -13.19
N ALA A 75 36.66 -21.86 -12.65
CA ALA A 75 37.73 -21.62 -11.70
C ALA A 75 39.00 -22.38 -12.12
N ALA A 76 40.15 -21.75 -11.92
CA ALA A 76 41.47 -22.33 -12.09
C ALA A 76 42.43 -21.73 -11.05
N GLY A 77 43.40 -22.51 -10.61
CA GLY A 77 44.35 -22.08 -9.59
C GLY A 77 45.01 -23.26 -8.89
N ASP A 78 45.79 -22.93 -7.88
CA ASP A 78 46.56 -23.88 -7.09
C ASP A 78 46.41 -23.47 -5.60
N GLU A 79 46.11 -24.44 -4.71
CA GLU A 79 45.91 -24.19 -3.27
C GLU A 79 47.25 -23.96 -2.55
N SER A 80 48.38 -24.28 -3.20
CA SER A 80 49.75 -24.07 -2.71
C SER A 80 50.05 -22.60 -2.33
N ALA A 81 49.34 -21.64 -2.92
CA ALA A 81 49.47 -20.21 -2.62
C ALA A 81 48.59 -19.72 -1.46
N GLY A 82 47.82 -20.59 -0.79
CA GLY A 82 46.94 -20.23 0.32
C GLY A 82 45.70 -19.41 -0.08
N SER A 83 45.43 -19.25 -1.37
CA SER A 83 44.26 -18.56 -1.91
C SER A 83 43.85 -19.18 -3.25
N PHE A 84 42.78 -19.98 -3.22
CA PHE A 84 42.15 -20.57 -4.40
C PHE A 84 40.65 -20.13 -4.45
N PRO A 85 40.10 -19.79 -5.62
CA PRO A 85 40.71 -19.81 -6.96
C PRO A 85 41.67 -18.63 -7.19
N VAL A 86 42.74 -18.86 -7.96
CA VAL A 86 43.67 -17.80 -8.41
C VAL A 86 43.04 -17.00 -9.56
N LEU A 87 42.25 -17.67 -10.40
CA LEU A 87 41.49 -17.09 -11.50
C LEU A 87 40.11 -17.76 -11.57
N GLY A 88 39.05 -16.98 -11.68
CA GLY A 88 37.72 -17.53 -11.87
C GLY A 88 36.64 -16.49 -12.02
N THR A 89 35.47 -16.92 -12.50
CA THR A 89 34.28 -16.08 -12.67
C THR A 89 33.31 -16.40 -11.55
N ASN A 90 33.10 -15.48 -10.60
CA ASN A 90 32.08 -15.68 -9.58
C ASN A 90 30.79 -14.96 -9.98
N LEU A 91 29.76 -15.72 -10.33
CA LEU A 91 28.46 -15.21 -10.74
C LEU A 91 27.44 -15.43 -9.61
N THR A 92 27.21 -14.38 -8.83
CA THR A 92 26.19 -14.34 -7.76
C THR A 92 25.00 -13.46 -8.09
N SER A 93 24.93 -12.95 -9.33
CA SER A 93 23.87 -12.02 -9.75
C SER A 93 22.64 -12.81 -10.19
N GLY A 94 21.81 -13.20 -9.21
CA GLY A 94 20.53 -13.89 -9.41
C GLY A 94 20.05 -14.51 -8.10
N GLN A 95 18.80 -14.26 -7.72
CA GLN A 95 18.18 -14.97 -6.60
C GLN A 95 18.23 -16.46 -6.91
N GLY A 96 18.99 -17.24 -6.13
CA GLY A 96 19.10 -18.68 -6.31
C GLY A 96 20.36 -19.19 -7.02
N MET A 97 21.30 -18.32 -7.42
CA MET A 97 22.60 -18.76 -7.93
C MET A 97 23.63 -18.92 -6.82
N VAL A 98 24.35 -20.04 -6.81
CA VAL A 98 25.45 -20.31 -5.86
C VAL A 98 26.76 -19.82 -6.47
N GLY A 99 27.50 -18.95 -5.79
CA GLY A 99 28.80 -18.47 -6.27
C GLY A 99 29.90 -19.52 -6.17
N LEU A 100 30.84 -19.54 -7.11
CA LEU A 100 31.99 -20.47 -7.08
C LEU A 100 32.78 -20.45 -5.77
N ASN A 101 32.95 -19.29 -5.14
CA ASN A 101 33.71 -19.17 -3.91
C ASN A 101 33.09 -19.96 -2.74
N SER A 102 31.76 -20.08 -2.66
CA SER A 102 31.11 -20.84 -1.57
C SER A 102 31.24 -22.35 -1.79
N VAL A 103 31.16 -22.81 -3.04
CA VAL A 103 31.36 -24.22 -3.42
C VAL A 103 32.80 -24.65 -3.17
N ILE A 104 33.77 -23.81 -3.55
CA ILE A 104 35.20 -24.05 -3.33
C ILE A 104 35.54 -24.03 -1.84
N GLY A 105 35.04 -23.04 -1.09
CA GLY A 105 35.23 -22.97 0.36
C GLY A 105 34.65 -24.19 1.08
N ALA A 106 33.53 -24.72 0.57
CA ALA A 106 32.92 -25.93 1.09
C ALA A 106 33.74 -27.20 0.82
N LEU A 107 34.34 -27.32 -0.38
CA LEU A 107 35.22 -28.42 -0.75
C LEU A 107 36.56 -28.44 0.02
N VAL A 108 37.08 -27.27 0.39
CA VAL A 108 38.32 -27.15 1.19
C VAL A 108 38.05 -27.30 2.68
N GLY A 109 36.92 -26.78 3.17
CA GLY A 109 36.55 -26.83 4.58
C GLY A 109 35.77 -28.08 5.03
N ASP A 110 35.58 -29.07 4.14
CA ASP A 110 34.72 -30.25 4.35
C ASP A 110 33.33 -29.89 4.91
N THR A 111 32.74 -28.83 4.36
CA THR A 111 31.38 -28.40 4.69
C THR A 111 30.46 -28.64 3.50
N ILE A 112 29.16 -28.80 3.75
CA ILE A 112 28.19 -28.91 2.66
C ILE A 112 27.75 -27.49 2.27
N PRO A 113 27.97 -27.05 1.02
CA PRO A 113 27.53 -25.72 0.61
C PRO A 113 26.01 -25.68 0.61
N GLN A 114 25.42 -24.57 1.07
CA GLN A 114 24.00 -24.33 0.92
C GLN A 114 23.70 -24.10 -0.57
N LEU A 115 23.14 -25.13 -1.22
CA LEU A 115 22.63 -25.00 -2.59
C LEU A 115 21.31 -24.23 -2.54
N ALA A 116 21.18 -23.28 -3.46
CA ALA A 116 19.94 -22.56 -3.66
C ALA A 116 19.06 -23.29 -4.71
N GLY A 117 17.87 -22.74 -5.01
CA GLY A 117 16.92 -23.37 -5.93
C GLY A 117 17.47 -23.55 -7.34
N GLY A 118 17.02 -24.59 -8.04
CA GLY A 118 17.42 -24.90 -9.41
C GLY A 118 18.34 -26.12 -9.54
N LEU A 119 18.92 -26.30 -10.72
CA LEU A 119 19.89 -27.35 -11.03
C LEU A 119 21.30 -26.77 -10.94
N THR A 120 22.14 -27.35 -10.09
CA THR A 120 23.57 -27.01 -10.00
C THR A 120 24.39 -28.26 -10.26
N VAL A 121 25.27 -28.21 -11.26
CA VAL A 121 26.19 -29.29 -11.62
C VAL A 121 27.61 -28.75 -11.58
N GLY A 122 28.44 -29.32 -10.70
CA GLY A 122 29.84 -28.99 -10.58
C GLY A 122 30.74 -30.15 -11.01
N ALA A 123 31.81 -29.84 -11.73
CA ALA A 123 32.90 -30.76 -12.01
C ALA A 123 34.22 -30.06 -11.71
N GLY A 124 35.18 -30.78 -11.14
CA GLY A 124 36.48 -30.21 -10.81
C GLY A 124 37.46 -31.30 -10.44
N GLN A 125 38.74 -30.96 -10.48
CA GLN A 125 39.80 -31.85 -10.07
C GLN A 125 40.49 -31.27 -8.84
N ARG A 126 40.71 -32.13 -7.85
CA ARG A 126 41.51 -31.84 -6.66
C ARG A 126 42.69 -32.80 -6.63
N ASP A 127 43.89 -32.24 -6.53
CA ASP A 127 45.14 -32.96 -6.32
C ASP A 127 45.63 -32.77 -4.87
N GLU A 128 46.79 -33.35 -4.54
CA GLU A 128 47.44 -33.23 -3.23
C GLU A 128 47.76 -31.75 -2.88
N ASP A 129 47.95 -30.91 -3.91
CA ASP A 129 48.16 -29.46 -3.84
C ASP A 129 46.84 -28.65 -3.95
N GLY A 130 45.68 -29.31 -3.87
CA GLY A 130 44.35 -28.69 -3.86
C GLY A 130 43.60 -28.69 -5.18
N VAL A 131 42.55 -27.87 -5.30
CA VAL A 131 41.70 -27.83 -6.51
C VAL A 131 42.49 -27.22 -7.67
N THR A 132 42.64 -27.91 -8.80
CA THR A 132 43.39 -27.42 -9.98
C THR A 132 42.49 -26.62 -10.93
N TRP A 133 41.27 -27.10 -11.13
CA TRP A 133 40.26 -26.46 -11.96
C TRP A 133 38.84 -26.84 -11.50
N GLY A 134 37.88 -25.97 -11.80
CA GLY A 134 36.47 -26.18 -11.51
C GLY A 134 35.57 -25.58 -12.59
N LEU A 135 34.51 -26.29 -12.91
CA LEU A 135 33.41 -25.88 -13.79
C LEU A 135 32.11 -26.03 -12.99
N LEU A 136 31.33 -24.96 -12.93
CA LEU A 136 30.01 -24.96 -12.31
C LEU A 136 28.98 -24.47 -13.33
N ILE A 137 27.99 -25.30 -13.59
CA ILE A 137 26.85 -24.99 -14.45
C ILE A 137 25.62 -24.91 -13.57
N GLN A 138 24.86 -23.84 -13.71
CA GLN A 138 23.67 -23.57 -12.93
C GLN A 138 22.54 -23.18 -13.84
N ALA A 139 21.39 -23.80 -13.67
CA ALA A 139 20.17 -23.44 -14.36
C ALA A 139 19.05 -23.28 -13.31
N LEU A 140 18.34 -22.17 -13.37
CA LEU A 140 17.19 -21.88 -12.55
C LEU A 140 16.05 -21.42 -13.46
N SER A 141 14.89 -22.01 -13.26
CA SER A 141 13.63 -21.53 -13.83
C SER A 141 12.67 -21.31 -12.68
N SER A 142 12.24 -20.07 -12.50
CA SER A 142 11.26 -19.65 -11.50
C SER A 142 10.01 -19.17 -12.20
N SER A 143 8.85 -19.67 -11.78
CA SER A 143 7.55 -19.18 -12.22
C SER A 143 6.73 -18.85 -10.97
N SER A 144 6.21 -17.63 -10.92
CA SER A 144 5.32 -17.15 -9.88
C SER A 144 4.08 -16.59 -10.56
N ALA A 145 2.91 -17.10 -10.19
CA ALA A 145 1.65 -16.61 -10.71
C ALA A 145 0.73 -16.26 -9.53
N ALA A 146 0.12 -15.08 -9.58
CA ALA A 146 -0.90 -14.68 -8.62
C ALA A 146 -2.17 -14.25 -9.35
N ASN A 147 -3.31 -14.56 -8.73
CA ASN A 147 -4.63 -14.13 -9.18
C ASN A 147 -5.41 -13.64 -7.97
N LEU A 148 -5.78 -12.36 -7.98
CA LEU A 148 -6.54 -11.71 -6.94
C LEU A 148 -7.86 -11.22 -7.52
N LEU A 149 -8.96 -11.68 -6.92
CA LEU A 149 -10.31 -11.15 -7.17
C LEU A 149 -10.85 -10.58 -5.86
N SER A 150 -11.13 -9.28 -5.86
CA SER A 150 -11.73 -8.58 -4.73
C SER A 150 -13.06 -7.95 -5.13
N THR A 151 -14.12 -8.23 -4.36
CA THR A 151 -15.46 -7.67 -4.62
C THR A 151 -16.01 -6.91 -3.41
N PRO A 152 -15.50 -5.71 -3.10
CA PRO A 152 -16.04 -4.92 -2.01
C PRO A 152 -17.44 -4.40 -2.36
N SER A 153 -18.33 -4.39 -1.36
CA SER A 153 -19.70 -3.91 -1.50
C SER A 153 -20.07 -2.93 -0.38
N ILE A 154 -20.73 -1.83 -0.71
CA ILE A 154 -21.20 -0.82 0.26
C ILE A 154 -22.62 -0.35 -0.09
N ILE A 155 -23.46 -0.16 0.93
CA ILE A 155 -24.81 0.42 0.80
C ILE A 155 -24.80 1.84 1.31
N THR A 156 -25.28 2.79 0.50
CA THR A 156 -25.25 4.21 0.84
C THR A 156 -26.56 4.88 0.43
N LEU A 157 -26.82 6.07 0.97
CA LEU A 157 -27.95 6.90 0.55
C LEU A 157 -27.57 7.77 -0.65
N ASP A 158 -28.56 8.16 -1.45
CA ASP A 158 -28.36 9.12 -2.54
C ASP A 158 -27.75 10.44 -2.04
N ASN A 159 -26.67 10.89 -2.69
CA ASN A 159 -25.84 12.04 -2.32
C ASN A 159 -25.16 11.94 -0.94
N GLN A 160 -24.97 10.74 -0.40
CA GLN A 160 -24.19 10.51 0.81
C GLN A 160 -22.82 9.92 0.43
N GLU A 161 -21.75 10.60 0.84
CA GLU A 161 -20.41 10.01 0.81
C GLU A 161 -20.34 8.85 1.81
N SER A 162 -19.75 7.73 1.40
CA SER A 162 -19.49 6.61 2.29
C SER A 162 -18.20 5.90 1.91
N GLU A 163 -17.60 5.27 2.89
CA GLU A 163 -16.30 4.63 2.76
C GLU A 163 -16.33 3.24 3.40
N ILE A 164 -15.69 2.29 2.73
CA ILE A 164 -15.39 0.96 3.28
C ILE A 164 -13.89 0.73 3.18
N ILE A 165 -13.29 0.35 4.32
CA ILE A 165 -11.88 -0.03 4.41
C ILE A 165 -11.83 -1.50 4.79
N VAL A 166 -11.18 -2.31 3.96
CA VAL A 166 -10.95 -3.75 4.17
C VAL A 166 -9.45 -3.98 4.19
N GLY A 167 -8.92 -4.33 5.34
CA GLY A 167 -7.48 -4.48 5.49
C GLY A 167 -7.05 -4.77 6.91
N GLN A 168 -5.81 -4.43 7.20
CA GLN A 168 -5.19 -4.61 8.49
C GLN A 168 -4.67 -3.28 9.03
N ASN A 169 -4.86 -3.06 10.33
CA ASN A 169 -4.30 -1.89 10.99
C ASN A 169 -2.90 -2.21 11.52
N VAL A 170 -1.85 -1.77 10.82
CA VAL A 170 -0.47 -2.12 11.15
C VAL A 170 0.29 -0.96 11.77
N PRO A 171 1.19 -1.24 12.73
CA PRO A 171 2.01 -0.22 13.37
C PRO A 171 3.22 0.15 12.49
N PHE A 172 3.39 1.45 12.24
CA PHE A 172 4.58 2.04 11.65
C PHE A 172 5.34 2.84 12.71
N ARG A 173 6.67 2.75 12.70
CA ARG A 173 7.53 3.51 13.61
C ARG A 173 7.80 4.86 12.95
N THR A 174 7.26 5.94 13.51
CA THR A 174 7.38 7.30 12.94
C THR A 174 8.42 8.16 13.65
N GLY A 175 9.01 7.63 14.72
CA GLY A 175 10.16 8.26 15.39
C GLY A 175 10.86 7.29 16.32
N GLN A 176 12.19 7.35 16.34
CA GLN A 176 13.04 6.62 17.26
C GLN A 176 14.07 7.60 17.83
N SER A 177 14.12 7.74 19.16
CA SER A 177 15.22 8.43 19.84
C SER A 177 16.18 7.39 20.39
N THR A 178 17.35 7.24 19.76
CA THR A 178 18.45 6.41 20.26
C THR A 178 19.45 7.24 21.04
N VAL A 179 19.92 6.69 22.15
CA VAL A 179 21.00 7.26 22.95
C VAL A 179 22.29 7.27 22.12
N THR A 180 22.87 8.44 21.90
CA THR A 180 24.28 8.59 21.53
C THR A 180 24.89 9.59 22.52
N GLY A 181 25.58 9.08 23.54
CA GLY A 181 26.26 9.88 24.57
C GLY A 181 25.41 10.24 25.79
N ASP A 182 26.10 10.44 26.92
CA ASP A 182 25.55 10.71 28.25
C ASP A 182 24.47 11.80 28.24
N GLY A 183 23.19 11.43 28.38
CA GLY A 183 22.11 12.43 28.51
C GLY A 183 20.66 12.04 28.22
N THR A 184 20.34 10.78 27.89
CA THR A 184 18.92 10.36 27.77
C THR A 184 18.68 9.01 28.46
N THR A 185 17.88 9.05 29.53
CA THR A 185 17.57 7.90 30.40
C THR A 185 16.31 7.14 29.95
N ASN A 186 15.68 7.50 28.82
CA ASN A 186 14.49 6.80 28.33
C ASN A 186 14.36 6.88 26.80
N PRO A 187 14.99 5.98 26.03
CA PRO A 187 14.73 5.89 24.59
C PRO A 187 13.25 5.55 24.37
N PHE A 188 12.58 6.31 23.52
CA PHE A 188 11.19 6.04 23.13
C PHE A 188 11.09 5.89 21.63
N THR A 189 10.15 5.07 21.22
CA THR A 189 9.79 4.85 19.82
C THR A 189 8.32 5.20 19.67
N THR A 190 8.01 6.13 18.80
CA THR A 190 6.63 6.52 18.50
C THR A 190 6.10 5.59 17.43
N ILE A 191 4.97 4.95 17.72
CA ILE A 191 4.31 4.02 16.81
C ILE A 191 2.99 4.66 16.38
N GLU A 192 2.81 4.83 15.08
CA GLU A 192 1.57 5.27 14.46
C GLU A 192 0.88 4.09 13.78
N ARG A 193 -0.42 3.97 13.97
CA ARG A 193 -1.25 2.90 13.40
C ARG A 193 -1.86 3.41 12.10
N ARG A 194 -1.61 2.73 11.00
CA ARG A 194 -2.23 3.04 9.70
C ARG A 194 -2.99 1.83 9.20
N ASP A 195 -4.19 2.05 8.69
CA ASP A 195 -4.98 1.04 8.01
C ASP A 195 -4.39 0.86 6.61
N VAL A 196 -3.97 -0.36 6.29
CA VAL A 196 -3.46 -0.73 4.97
C VAL A 196 -4.33 -1.84 4.41
N GLY A 197 -4.68 -1.71 3.14
CA GLY A 197 -5.52 -2.65 2.42
C GLY A 197 -6.31 -1.96 1.32
N LEU A 198 -7.53 -2.42 1.11
CA LEU A 198 -8.44 -1.86 0.13
C LEU A 198 -9.32 -0.79 0.79
N SER A 199 -9.29 0.44 0.27
CA SER A 199 -10.29 1.48 0.59
C SER A 199 -11.12 1.78 -0.66
N LEU A 200 -12.43 1.83 -0.48
CA LEU A 200 -13.40 2.22 -1.50
C LEU A 200 -14.29 3.33 -0.92
N LYS A 201 -14.12 4.52 -1.48
CA LYS A 201 -14.87 5.73 -1.13
C LYS A 201 -15.78 6.10 -2.29
N VAL A 202 -17.07 6.26 -2.01
CA VAL A 202 -18.09 6.44 -3.05
C VAL A 202 -19.14 7.45 -2.65
N THR A 203 -19.52 8.29 -3.61
CA THR A 203 -20.66 9.21 -3.51
C THR A 203 -21.59 8.99 -4.71
N PRO A 204 -22.75 8.33 -4.52
CA PRO A 204 -23.71 8.17 -5.60
C PRO A 204 -24.63 9.39 -5.73
N THR A 205 -25.05 9.67 -6.96
CA THR A 205 -26.14 10.60 -7.28
C THR A 205 -27.12 9.91 -8.22
N ILE A 206 -28.39 9.84 -7.85
CA ILE A 206 -29.45 9.29 -8.69
C ILE A 206 -30.06 10.41 -9.54
N SER A 207 -30.11 10.20 -10.84
CA SER A 207 -30.77 11.11 -11.78
C SER A 207 -32.27 10.82 -11.84
N ALA A 208 -33.08 11.80 -12.28
CA ALA A 208 -34.52 11.64 -12.42
C ALA A 208 -34.90 10.47 -13.37
N ASP A 209 -34.03 10.15 -14.34
CA ASP A 209 -34.20 9.05 -15.29
C ASP A 209 -33.82 7.67 -14.71
N GLY A 210 -33.47 7.59 -13.42
CA GLY A 210 -33.06 6.35 -12.74
C GLY A 210 -31.61 5.92 -12.99
N LEU A 211 -30.83 6.74 -13.70
CA LEU A 211 -29.38 6.52 -13.87
C LEU A 211 -28.62 6.91 -12.60
N VAL A 212 -27.65 6.09 -12.21
CA VAL A 212 -26.78 6.36 -11.07
C VAL A 212 -25.45 6.92 -11.59
N ARG A 213 -25.11 8.13 -11.15
CA ARG A 213 -23.78 8.71 -11.32
C ARG A 213 -22.96 8.42 -10.06
N LEU A 214 -21.72 7.98 -10.23
CA LEU A 214 -20.83 7.64 -9.13
C LEU A 214 -19.59 8.52 -9.18
N VAL A 215 -19.22 9.09 -8.04
CA VAL A 215 -17.86 9.57 -7.79
C VAL A 215 -17.18 8.50 -6.94
N VAL A 216 -16.14 7.87 -7.48
CA VAL A 216 -15.45 6.72 -6.87
C VAL A 216 -13.99 7.07 -6.69
N GLU A 217 -13.46 6.81 -5.50
CA GLU A 217 -12.05 6.80 -5.18
C GLU A 217 -11.72 5.42 -4.60
N GLN A 218 -10.80 4.71 -5.24
CA GLN A 218 -10.43 3.35 -4.86
C GLN A 218 -8.92 3.28 -4.72
N THR A 219 -8.47 2.79 -3.57
CA THR A 219 -7.06 2.60 -3.25
C THR A 219 -6.83 1.16 -2.86
N THR A 220 -5.75 0.57 -3.38
CA THR A 220 -5.24 -0.73 -2.95
C THR A 220 -3.85 -0.52 -2.39
N GLU A 221 -3.66 -0.83 -1.11
CA GLU A 221 -2.38 -0.81 -0.44
C GLU A 221 -2.02 -2.23 -0.01
N ASP A 222 -0.76 -2.61 -0.22
CA ASP A 222 -0.23 -3.89 0.23
C ASP A 222 1.08 -3.66 1.01
N ILE A 223 1.38 -4.57 1.93
CA ILE A 223 2.63 -4.55 2.68
C ILE A 223 3.63 -5.43 1.94
N SER A 224 4.63 -4.81 1.32
CA SER A 224 5.75 -5.58 0.79
C SER A 224 6.53 -6.25 1.92
N THR A 225 6.70 -7.56 1.82
CA THR A 225 7.52 -8.36 2.75
C THR A 225 9.00 -8.37 2.38
N THR A 226 9.36 -7.81 1.21
CA THR A 226 10.76 -7.64 0.84
C THR A 226 11.31 -6.43 1.58
N SER A 227 12.10 -6.66 2.62
CA SER A 227 13.05 -5.67 3.10
C SER A 227 13.98 -5.34 1.95
N VAL A 228 13.71 -4.27 1.21
CA VAL A 228 14.67 -3.72 0.25
C VAL A 228 15.82 -3.20 1.12
N ASP A 229 16.90 -3.96 1.19
CA ASP A 229 18.14 -3.55 1.83
C ASP A 229 18.64 -2.29 1.11
N GLY A 230 18.27 -1.11 1.63
CA GLY A 230 18.54 0.19 1.02
C GLY A 230 17.34 1.07 0.63
N ALA A 231 16.08 0.66 0.84
CA ALA A 231 14.99 1.63 0.83
C ALA A 231 15.05 2.43 2.14
N SER A 232 15.37 3.72 2.03
CA SER A 232 15.48 4.64 3.17
C SER A 232 14.14 5.01 3.83
N ASP A 233 13.07 4.32 3.45
CA ASP A 233 11.77 4.44 4.09
C ASP A 233 11.54 3.13 4.85
N LEU A 234 11.25 3.24 6.14
CA LEU A 234 11.31 2.22 7.21
C LEU A 234 12.66 2.11 7.95
N ILE A 235 12.83 2.95 8.97
CA ILE A 235 13.62 2.65 10.19
C ILE A 235 12.69 2.50 11.40
#